data_AF-C9L7Q0-F1
#
_entry.id   AF-C9L7Q0-F1
#
_cell.length_a   1.000
_cell.length_b   1.000
_cell.length_c   1.000
_cell.angle_alpha   90.00
_cell.angle_beta   90.00
_cell.angle_gamma   90.00
#
_symmetry.space_group_name_H-M   'P 1'
#
loop_
_entity.id
_entity.type
_entity.pdbx_description
1 polymer ?
#
loop_
_entity_poly.entity_id
_entity_poly.type
_entity_poly.pdbx_seq_one_letter_code
_entity_poly.pdbx_strand_id
1 'polypeptide(L)'
;MKTSLSEMIKQLEEQGIDTSKFSINIDGKDLNEFLDLAKRNVEQGTVEHKTFRRWVLAQTWKMLTELVYDPNDRRFDAGWERYMRLKYDYKYQFTVLMDELKVLDKMKKRNSASEEYTIRKLFFTQDVVLKTCNHALASFRKNIAYFRGYFSDTVNRILEEAERTYSLMISRKRNDYHSMYVLLDSFIKTGILNHINNRERKCQEWKDAYKAAGAYYSLQNMILYHDCMLPLCAKKESYFELNRITTRYSRIGELWRLHALMLETIDYNDFDLVKSICKRK
;
A
#
# COMPACT_ATOMS: atom_id res chain seq x y z
N MET A 1 -18.42 7.22 -26.24
CA MET A 1 -17.77 8.53 -26.00
C MET A 1 -17.84 8.81 -24.51
N LYS A 2 -16.71 9.14 -23.87
CA LYS A 2 -16.71 9.56 -22.46
C LYS A 2 -17.06 11.04 -22.41
N THR A 3 -18.21 11.38 -21.84
CA THR A 3 -18.63 12.76 -21.58
C THR A 3 -17.73 13.39 -20.53
N SER A 4 -17.39 14.65 -20.75
CA SER A 4 -16.63 15.50 -19.84
C SER A 4 -17.42 15.78 -18.56
N LEU A 5 -16.72 16.08 -17.46
CA LEU A 5 -17.36 16.43 -16.19
C LEU A 5 -18.32 17.62 -16.33
N SER A 6 -17.98 18.56 -17.21
CA SER A 6 -18.82 19.71 -17.55
C SER A 6 -20.13 19.32 -18.23
N GLU A 7 -20.10 18.33 -19.13
CA GLU A 7 -21.32 17.79 -19.76
C GLU A 7 -22.19 17.03 -18.75
N MET A 8 -21.58 16.35 -17.78
CA MET A 8 -22.32 15.67 -16.70
C MET A 8 -22.97 16.66 -15.73
N ILE A 9 -22.28 17.74 -15.37
CA ILE A 9 -22.83 18.82 -14.52
C ILE A 9 -24.01 19.49 -15.23
N LYS A 10 -23.85 19.78 -16.52
CA LYS A 10 -24.91 20.36 -17.34
C LYS A 10 -26.15 19.44 -17.45
N GLN A 11 -25.94 18.13 -17.61
CA GLN A 11 -27.03 17.15 -17.61
C GLN A 11 -27.79 17.09 -16.27
N LEU A 12 -27.11 17.31 -15.15
CA LEU A 12 -27.72 17.34 -13.81
C LEU A 12 -28.51 18.64 -13.60
N GLU A 13 -27.99 19.78 -14.06
CA GLU A 13 -28.70 21.06 -14.04
C GLU A 13 -29.95 21.03 -14.94
N GLU A 14 -29.86 20.41 -16.13
CA GLU A 14 -31.00 20.18 -17.04
C GLU A 14 -32.07 19.25 -16.42
N GLN A 15 -31.69 18.40 -15.46
CA GLN A 15 -32.60 17.58 -14.66
C GLN A 15 -33.20 18.31 -13.45
N GLY A 16 -32.93 19.61 -13.31
CA GLY A 16 -33.45 20.44 -12.22
C GLY A 16 -32.74 20.22 -10.89
N ILE A 17 -31.56 19.59 -10.89
CA ILE A 17 -30.74 19.40 -9.70
C ILE A 17 -29.90 20.67 -9.51
N ASP A 18 -30.13 21.37 -8.40
CA ASP A 18 -29.40 22.58 -8.04
C ASP A 18 -27.95 22.25 -7.64
N THR A 19 -27.05 22.37 -8.61
CA THR A 19 -25.62 22.09 -8.48
C THR A 19 -24.87 23.18 -7.70
N SER A 20 -25.48 24.36 -7.49
CA SER A 20 -24.86 25.47 -6.76
C SER A 20 -24.65 25.18 -5.27
N LYS A 21 -25.39 24.20 -4.73
CA LYS A 21 -25.22 23.67 -3.36
C LYS A 21 -24.14 22.61 -3.24
N PHE A 22 -23.54 22.17 -4.35
CA PHE A 22 -22.31 21.39 -4.31
C PHE A 22 -21.12 22.31 -4.00
N SER A 23 -21.15 22.94 -2.82
CA SER A 23 -20.04 23.73 -2.31
C SER A 23 -18.99 22.79 -1.71
N ILE A 24 -17.87 22.58 -2.42
CA ILE A 24 -16.62 22.18 -1.77
C ILE A 24 -16.01 23.47 -1.24
N ASN A 25 -16.21 23.71 0.05
CA ASN A 25 -15.65 24.84 0.76
C ASN A 25 -14.11 24.66 0.83
N ILE A 26 -13.36 25.46 0.06
CA ILE A 26 -11.89 25.48 0.07
C ILE A 26 -11.45 26.80 0.69
N ASP A 27 -11.65 26.91 2.00
CA ASP A 27 -10.94 27.86 2.85
C ASP A 27 -10.20 27.08 3.94
N GLY A 28 -8.89 26.88 3.72
CA GLY A 28 -7.94 26.59 4.79
C GLY A 28 -7.89 25.17 5.38
N LYS A 29 -8.56 24.17 4.79
CA LYS A 29 -8.48 22.79 5.31
C LYS A 29 -7.47 21.90 4.58
N ASP A 30 -6.34 21.81 5.27
CA ASP A 30 -5.13 21.01 5.17
C ASP A 30 -5.25 19.66 4.43
N LEU A 31 -4.20 19.31 3.68
CA LEU A 31 -3.95 17.98 3.10
C LEU A 31 -4.24 16.85 4.12
N ASN A 32 -4.03 17.12 5.41
CA ASN A 32 -4.37 16.24 6.51
C ASN A 32 -5.85 15.84 6.59
N GLU A 33 -6.81 16.74 6.31
CA GLU A 33 -8.24 16.40 6.37
C GLU A 33 -8.66 15.48 5.21
N PHE A 34 -8.08 15.67 4.02
CA PHE A 34 -8.22 14.74 2.90
C PHE A 34 -7.59 13.38 3.20
N LEU A 35 -6.39 13.37 3.81
CA LEU A 35 -5.72 12.16 4.25
C LEU A 35 -6.52 11.43 5.33
N ASP A 36 -7.19 12.15 6.24
CA ASP A 36 -8.00 11.57 7.31
C ASP A 36 -9.37 11.11 6.82
N LEU A 37 -9.96 11.76 5.82
CA LEU A 37 -11.15 11.25 5.11
C LEU A 37 -10.83 9.94 4.38
N ALA A 38 -9.70 9.90 3.67
CA ALA A 38 -9.26 8.69 2.98
C ALA A 38 -8.91 7.56 3.94
N LYS A 39 -8.23 7.84 5.07
CA LYS A 39 -8.01 6.86 6.14
C LYS A 39 -9.33 6.31 6.68
N ARG A 40 -10.30 7.17 7.02
CA ARG A 40 -11.63 6.75 7.49
C ARG A 40 -12.34 5.85 6.48
N ASN A 41 -12.25 6.15 5.19
CA ASN A 41 -12.85 5.31 4.14
C ASN A 41 -12.14 3.96 3.99
N VAL A 42 -10.82 3.91 4.21
CA VAL A 42 -10.03 2.67 4.26
C VAL A 42 -10.42 1.82 5.47
N GLU A 43 -10.54 2.44 6.64
CA GLU A 43 -10.96 1.79 7.90
C GLU A 43 -12.41 1.26 7.84
N GLN A 44 -13.30 1.97 7.15
CA GLN A 44 -14.71 1.57 6.97
C GLN A 44 -14.92 0.57 5.82
N GLY A 45 -13.88 0.17 5.08
CA GLY A 45 -13.97 -0.84 4.01
C GLY A 45 -14.79 -0.41 2.79
N THR A 46 -15.02 0.89 2.63
CA THR A 46 -15.86 1.52 1.60
C THR A 46 -15.06 2.53 0.80
N VAL A 47 -13.92 2.11 0.24
CA VAL A 47 -13.10 3.05 -0.55
C VAL A 47 -13.59 3.10 -1.98
N GLU A 48 -14.13 4.25 -2.40
CA GLU A 48 -14.22 4.56 -3.83
C GLU A 48 -12.81 4.55 -4.43
N HIS A 49 -12.59 3.78 -5.49
CA HIS A 49 -11.27 3.53 -6.08
C HIS A 49 -10.49 4.80 -6.48
N LYS A 50 -11.19 5.91 -6.75
CA LYS A 50 -10.59 7.23 -7.01
C LYS A 50 -9.92 7.80 -5.75
N THR A 51 -10.59 7.72 -4.61
CA THR A 51 -10.09 8.22 -3.32
C THR A 51 -8.93 7.38 -2.82
N PHE A 52 -8.98 6.06 -3.02
CA PHE A 52 -7.89 5.14 -2.68
C PHE A 52 -6.57 5.55 -3.37
N ARG A 53 -6.58 5.71 -4.69
CA ARG A 53 -5.36 6.02 -5.46
C ARG A 53 -4.81 7.41 -5.18
N ARG A 54 -5.68 8.39 -4.86
CA ARG A 54 -5.26 9.74 -4.43
C ARG A 54 -4.57 9.70 -3.09
N TRP A 55 -5.12 8.92 -2.17
CA TRP A 55 -4.47 8.69 -0.90
C TRP A 55 -3.13 7.98 -1.05
N VAL A 56 -3.04 6.92 -1.87
CA VAL A 56 -1.78 6.21 -2.11
C VAL A 56 -0.73 7.14 -2.73
N LEU A 57 -1.10 7.97 -3.72
CA LEU A 57 -0.20 8.95 -4.30
C LEU A 57 0.29 9.95 -3.25
N ALA A 58 -0.60 10.50 -2.44
CA ALA A 58 -0.25 11.44 -1.38
C ALA A 58 0.68 10.81 -0.32
N GLN A 59 0.40 9.57 0.10
CA GLN A 59 1.28 8.84 1.02
C GLN A 59 2.65 8.56 0.38
N THR A 60 2.68 8.12 -0.88
CA THR A 60 3.94 7.86 -1.59
C THR A 60 4.76 9.13 -1.73
N TRP A 61 4.12 10.25 -2.07
CA TRP A 61 4.75 11.57 -2.14
C TRP A 61 5.31 12.00 -0.79
N LYS A 62 4.55 11.82 0.29
CA LYS A 62 4.98 12.09 1.66
C LYS A 62 6.22 11.26 2.03
N MET A 63 6.22 9.96 1.71
CA MET A 63 7.36 9.08 1.96
C MET A 63 8.62 9.48 1.16
N LEU A 64 8.45 10.09 -0.02
CA LEU A 64 9.57 10.55 -0.85
C LEU A 64 10.14 11.89 -0.39
N THR A 65 9.28 12.82 0.05
CA THR A 65 9.63 14.24 0.22
C THR A 65 9.72 14.69 1.68
N GLU A 66 9.05 14.02 2.62
CA GLU A 66 9.07 14.44 4.03
C GLU A 66 10.45 14.19 4.65
N LEU A 67 10.99 15.26 5.24
CA LEU A 67 12.19 15.20 6.04
C LEU A 67 11.90 14.52 7.39
N VAL A 68 12.61 13.43 7.67
CA VAL A 68 12.50 12.71 8.94
C VAL A 68 13.84 12.72 9.66
N TYR A 69 13.82 13.12 10.94
CA TYR A 69 15.00 13.06 11.80
C TYR A 69 15.37 11.62 12.11
N ASP A 70 16.60 11.22 11.81
CA ASP A 70 17.15 9.92 12.19
C ASP A 70 18.08 10.04 13.39
N PRO A 71 17.74 9.42 14.54
CA PRO A 71 18.60 9.43 15.73
C PRO A 71 19.99 8.82 15.51
N ASN A 72 20.15 7.90 14.55
CA ASN A 72 21.41 7.24 14.26
C ASN A 72 22.34 8.15 13.44
N ASP A 73 21.79 8.87 12.45
CA ASP A 73 22.54 9.76 11.56
C ASP A 73 22.57 11.22 12.06
N ARG A 74 21.79 11.54 13.11
CA ARG A 74 21.60 12.89 13.70
C ARG A 74 21.28 13.99 12.68
N ARG A 75 20.51 13.67 11.64
CA ARG A 75 20.15 14.60 10.58
C ARG A 75 18.71 14.40 10.11
N PHE A 76 18.15 15.47 9.55
CA PHE A 76 16.92 15.42 8.77
C PHE A 76 17.27 15.08 7.34
N ASP A 77 16.55 14.11 6.78
CA ASP A 77 16.75 13.67 5.41
C ASP A 77 15.44 13.03 4.92
N ALA A 78 15.21 13.06 3.62
CA ALA A 78 14.02 12.50 3.00
C ALA A 78 14.28 11.09 2.49
N GLY A 79 13.23 10.42 2.04
CA GLY A 79 13.34 9.18 1.30
C GLY A 79 12.59 8.01 1.90
N TRP A 80 12.13 7.16 0.99
CA TRP A 80 11.12 6.15 1.26
C TRP A 80 11.52 5.17 2.37
N GLU A 81 12.74 4.61 2.31
CA GLU A 81 13.22 3.62 3.28
C GLU A 81 13.42 4.24 4.67
N ARG A 82 13.89 5.50 4.70
CA ARG A 82 14.07 6.24 5.95
C ARG A 82 12.72 6.52 6.60
N TYR A 83 11.77 7.06 5.83
CA TYR A 83 10.41 7.33 6.31
C TYR A 83 9.77 6.05 6.85
N MET A 84 9.78 4.97 6.07
CA MET A 84 9.16 3.70 6.45
C MET A 84 9.81 3.06 7.70
N ARG A 85 11.14 3.20 7.87
CA ARG A 85 11.85 2.69 9.05
C ARG A 85 11.49 3.48 10.31
N LEU A 86 11.35 4.79 10.20
CA LEU A 86 11.25 5.69 11.36
C LEU A 86 9.81 6.01 11.75
N LYS A 87 8.87 6.02 10.79
CA LYS A 87 7.46 6.40 11.03
C LYS A 87 6.52 5.21 11.17
N TYR A 88 6.87 4.05 10.62
CA TYR A 88 6.05 2.84 10.75
C TYR A 88 6.74 1.84 11.66
N ASP A 89 6.01 1.33 12.63
CA ASP A 89 6.49 0.26 13.49
C ASP A 89 6.64 -1.05 12.71
N TYR A 90 7.20 -2.07 13.35
CA TYR A 90 7.36 -3.38 12.74
C TYR A 90 6.00 -4.06 12.48
N LYS A 91 4.99 -3.80 13.32
CA LYS A 91 3.66 -4.43 13.24
C LYS A 91 2.88 -3.97 12.01
N TYR A 92 3.14 -2.76 11.52
CA TYR A 92 2.48 -2.18 10.35
C TYR A 92 2.46 -3.11 9.13
N GLN A 93 3.52 -3.90 8.91
CA GLN A 93 3.56 -4.85 7.79
C GLN A 93 2.44 -5.89 7.85
N PHE A 94 2.09 -6.34 9.07
CA PHE A 94 1.01 -7.30 9.30
C PHE A 94 -0.36 -6.65 9.16
N THR A 95 -0.53 -5.41 9.61
CA THR A 95 -1.76 -4.64 9.38
C THR A 95 -2.07 -4.54 7.89
N VAL A 96 -1.08 -4.15 7.08
CA VAL A 96 -1.24 -4.06 5.62
C VAL A 96 -1.61 -5.41 5.00
N LEU A 97 -0.95 -6.50 5.41
CA LEU A 97 -1.27 -7.83 4.89
C LEU A 97 -2.70 -8.27 5.25
N MET A 98 -3.14 -8.00 6.48
CA MET A 98 -4.48 -8.33 6.95
C MET A 98 -5.57 -7.57 6.18
N ASP A 99 -5.38 -6.27 5.99
CA ASP A 99 -6.30 -5.44 5.22
C ASP A 99 -6.33 -5.86 3.75
N GLU A 100 -5.19 -6.20 3.18
CA GLU A 100 -5.10 -6.60 1.79
C GLU A 100 -5.76 -7.95 1.52
N LEU A 101 -5.57 -8.93 2.41
CA LEU A 101 -6.26 -10.23 2.30
C LEU A 101 -7.79 -10.05 2.36
N LYS A 102 -8.29 -9.17 3.23
CA LYS A 102 -9.73 -8.83 3.29
C LYS A 102 -10.22 -8.21 1.98
N VAL A 103 -9.48 -7.24 1.45
CA VAL A 103 -9.85 -6.55 0.20
C VAL A 103 -9.85 -7.53 -0.96
N LEU A 104 -8.82 -8.36 -1.10
CA LEU A 104 -8.72 -9.36 -2.16
C LEU A 104 -9.83 -10.40 -2.09
N ASP A 105 -10.21 -10.85 -0.88
CA ASP A 105 -11.34 -11.76 -0.69
C ASP A 105 -12.66 -11.13 -1.15
N LYS A 106 -12.94 -9.89 -0.72
CA LYS A 106 -14.14 -9.13 -1.11
C LYS A 106 -14.19 -8.88 -2.62
N MET A 107 -13.07 -8.47 -3.22
CA MET A 107 -12.98 -8.22 -4.67
C MET A 107 -13.16 -9.50 -5.47
N LYS A 108 -12.55 -10.62 -5.05
CA LYS A 108 -12.71 -11.92 -5.70
C LYS A 108 -14.17 -12.37 -5.71
N LYS A 109 -14.88 -12.23 -4.58
CA LYS A 109 -16.30 -12.58 -4.45
C LYS A 109 -17.20 -11.69 -5.31
N ARG A 110 -16.87 -10.40 -5.45
CA ARG A 110 -17.65 -9.45 -6.25
C ARG A 110 -17.42 -9.62 -7.75
N ASN A 111 -16.17 -9.61 -8.20
CA ASN A 111 -15.80 -9.76 -9.61
C ASN A 111 -14.32 -10.13 -9.76
N SER A 112 -14.04 -11.43 -9.86
CA SER A 112 -12.70 -11.98 -10.06
C SER A 112 -12.10 -11.70 -11.44
N ALA A 113 -12.88 -11.20 -12.40
CA ALA A 113 -12.43 -10.84 -13.75
C ALA A 113 -12.12 -9.34 -13.90
N SER A 114 -12.37 -8.54 -12.87
CA SER A 114 -12.10 -7.09 -12.92
C SER A 114 -10.59 -6.79 -13.05
N GLU A 115 -10.24 -5.83 -13.91
CA GLU A 115 -8.85 -5.37 -14.10
C GLU A 115 -8.20 -4.96 -12.77
N GLU A 116 -8.96 -4.34 -11.88
CA GLU A 116 -8.45 -3.93 -10.59
C GLU A 116 -8.05 -5.13 -9.71
N TYR A 117 -8.88 -6.17 -9.66
CA TYR A 117 -8.54 -7.39 -8.94
C TYR A 117 -7.34 -8.09 -9.59
N THR A 118 -7.28 -8.15 -10.93
CA THR A 118 -6.20 -8.86 -11.62
C THR A 118 -4.84 -8.21 -11.40
N ILE A 119 -4.78 -6.88 -11.25
CA ILE A 119 -3.55 -6.18 -10.91
C ILE A 119 -3.27 -6.22 -9.40
N ARG A 120 -4.26 -5.95 -8.55
CA ARG A 120 -4.06 -5.83 -7.10
C ARG A 120 -3.49 -7.11 -6.48
N LYS A 121 -3.96 -8.28 -6.93
CA LYS A 121 -3.49 -9.59 -6.46
C LYS A 121 -2.01 -9.89 -6.72
N LEU A 122 -1.33 -9.08 -7.54
CA LEU A 122 0.07 -9.30 -7.93
C LEU A 122 1.05 -8.86 -6.84
N PHE A 123 0.69 -7.91 -5.98
CA PHE A 123 1.61 -7.29 -5.02
C PHE A 123 1.78 -8.11 -3.74
N PHE A 124 0.69 -8.27 -2.97
CA PHE A 124 0.72 -8.96 -1.67
C PHE A 124 0.27 -10.39 -1.81
N THR A 125 1.12 -11.21 -2.43
CA THR A 125 0.82 -12.63 -2.63
C THR A 125 0.88 -13.39 -1.31
N GLN A 126 0.33 -14.61 -1.30
CA GLN A 126 0.49 -15.53 -0.17
C GLN A 126 1.96 -15.86 0.13
N ASP A 127 2.85 -15.77 -0.87
CA ASP A 127 4.28 -15.90 -0.64
C ASP A 127 4.83 -14.75 0.20
N VAL A 128 4.43 -13.51 -0.09
CA VAL A 128 4.80 -12.34 0.71
C VAL A 128 4.34 -12.49 2.16
N VAL A 129 3.12 -13.00 2.38
CA VAL A 129 2.62 -13.31 3.75
C VAL A 129 3.55 -14.29 4.45
N LEU A 130 3.87 -15.42 3.82
CA LEU A 130 4.75 -16.45 4.40
C LEU A 130 6.15 -15.93 4.68
N LYS A 131 6.73 -15.16 3.76
CA LYS A 131 8.06 -14.55 3.94
C LYS A 131 8.05 -13.57 5.12
N THR A 132 6.98 -12.80 5.27
CA THR A 132 6.79 -11.86 6.38
C THR A 132 6.68 -12.57 7.73
N CYS A 133 5.89 -13.65 7.81
CA CYS A 133 5.80 -14.47 9.02
C CYS A 133 7.13 -15.14 9.37
N ASN A 134 7.85 -15.67 8.37
CA ASN A 134 9.17 -16.27 8.59
C ASN A 134 10.20 -15.24 9.09
N HIS A 135 10.16 -14.02 8.54
CA HIS A 135 11.01 -12.92 9.00
C HIS A 135 10.72 -12.56 10.47
N ALA A 136 9.44 -12.55 10.88
CA ALA A 136 9.08 -12.34 12.28
C ALA A 136 9.57 -13.47 13.19
N LEU A 137 9.43 -14.73 12.79
CA LEU A 137 9.98 -15.88 13.53
C LEU A 137 11.50 -15.75 13.70
N ALA A 138 12.23 -15.41 12.63
CA ALA A 138 13.68 -15.22 12.69
C ALA A 138 14.07 -14.07 13.64
N SER A 139 13.37 -12.93 13.55
CA SER A 139 13.60 -11.76 14.41
C SER A 139 13.32 -12.08 15.88
N PHE A 140 12.25 -12.82 16.14
CA PHE A 140 11.87 -13.26 17.48
C PHE A 140 12.90 -14.24 18.08
N ARG A 141 13.33 -15.27 17.33
CA ARG A 141 14.38 -16.20 17.77
C ARG A 141 15.69 -15.49 18.09
N LYS A 142 16.08 -14.50 17.26
CA LYS A 142 17.25 -13.66 17.50
C LYS A 142 17.13 -12.87 18.82
N ASN A 143 15.97 -12.27 19.08
CA ASN A 143 15.73 -11.54 20.32
C ASN A 143 15.75 -12.47 21.53
N ILE A 144 15.15 -13.67 21.45
CA ILE A 144 15.20 -14.64 22.55
C ILE A 144 16.63 -15.08 22.86
N ALA A 145 17.42 -15.38 21.83
CA ALA A 145 18.81 -15.79 21.99
C ALA A 145 19.67 -14.70 22.65
N TYR A 146 19.31 -13.43 22.47
CA TYR A 146 20.02 -12.30 23.07
C TYR A 146 19.81 -12.21 24.59
N PHE A 147 18.63 -12.56 25.14
CA PHE A 147 18.39 -12.54 26.60
C PHE A 147 18.50 -13.94 27.26
N ARG A 148 19.43 -14.78 26.78
CA ARG A 148 19.75 -16.09 27.37
C ARG A 148 19.83 -16.00 28.91
N GLY A 149 18.84 -16.60 29.58
CA GLY A 149 18.74 -16.68 31.04
C GLY A 149 17.40 -16.23 31.65
N TYR A 150 16.59 -15.43 30.95
CA TYR A 150 15.39 -14.80 31.53
C TYR A 150 14.03 -15.19 30.91
N PHE A 151 14.02 -15.99 29.84
CA PHE A 151 12.77 -16.31 29.15
C PHE A 151 12.06 -17.53 29.75
N SER A 152 10.86 -17.28 30.28
CA SER A 152 9.97 -18.26 30.88
C SER A 152 9.38 -19.23 29.85
N ASP A 153 8.82 -20.35 30.34
CA ASP A 153 8.01 -21.31 29.56
C ASP A 153 6.96 -20.62 28.67
N THR A 154 6.48 -19.44 29.06
CA THR A 154 5.55 -18.62 28.28
C THR A 154 6.11 -18.27 26.90
N VAL A 155 7.38 -17.85 26.80
CA VAL A 155 7.98 -17.40 25.54
C VAL A 155 8.26 -18.56 24.59
N ASN A 156 8.64 -19.73 25.13
CA ASN A 156 8.75 -20.96 24.34
C ASN A 156 7.39 -21.38 23.79
N ARG A 157 6.32 -21.28 24.61
CA ARG A 157 4.95 -21.58 24.17
C ARG A 157 4.47 -20.66 23.05
N ILE A 158 4.80 -19.37 23.11
CA ILE A 158 4.54 -18.41 22.03
C ILE A 158 5.26 -18.83 20.75
N LEU A 159 6.53 -19.23 20.85
CA LEU A 159 7.31 -19.69 19.69
C LEU A 159 6.66 -20.91 19.04
N GLU A 160 6.35 -21.93 19.83
CA GLU A 160 5.76 -23.20 19.37
C GLU A 160 4.41 -22.96 18.69
N GLU A 161 3.55 -22.13 19.28
CA GLU A 161 2.25 -21.79 18.70
C GLU A 161 2.39 -21.03 17.38
N ALA A 162 3.32 -20.07 17.32
CA ALA A 162 3.60 -19.31 16.11
C ALA A 162 4.17 -20.20 14.99
N GLU A 163 5.10 -21.11 15.31
CA GLU A 163 5.67 -22.09 14.37
C GLU A 163 4.63 -23.09 13.86
N ARG A 164 3.75 -23.57 14.74
CA ARG A 164 2.62 -24.42 14.36
C ARG A 164 1.70 -23.70 13.38
N THR A 165 1.35 -22.45 13.68
CA THR A 165 0.45 -21.66 12.84
C THR A 165 1.10 -21.35 11.48
N TYR A 166 2.39 -21.02 11.49
CA TYR A 166 3.18 -20.83 10.26
C TYR A 166 3.24 -22.10 9.40
N SER A 167 3.44 -23.26 10.02
CA SER A 167 3.43 -24.56 9.32
C SER A 167 2.07 -24.87 8.68
N LEU A 168 0.97 -24.50 9.36
CA LEU A 168 -0.37 -24.57 8.79
C LEU A 168 -0.54 -23.63 7.58
N MET A 169 0.01 -22.42 7.61
CA MET A 169 -0.01 -21.52 6.45
C MET A 169 0.74 -22.09 5.25
N ILE A 170 1.90 -22.72 5.48
CA ILE A 170 2.67 -23.36 4.39
C ILE A 170 1.86 -24.50 3.77
N SER A 171 1.33 -25.41 4.58
CA SER A 171 0.54 -26.55 4.08
C SER A 171 -0.74 -26.11 3.37
N ARG A 172 -1.33 -24.99 3.79
CA ARG A 172 -2.54 -24.38 3.22
C ARG A 172 -2.25 -23.21 2.29
N LYS A 173 -1.02 -23.09 1.77
CA LYS A 173 -0.60 -21.94 0.95
C LYS A 173 -1.53 -21.71 -0.23
N ARG A 174 -2.12 -22.77 -0.82
CA ARG A 174 -3.02 -22.67 -1.97
C ARG A 174 -4.49 -22.40 -1.62
N ASN A 175 -4.82 -22.21 -0.34
CA ASN A 175 -6.18 -21.88 0.06
C ASN A 175 -6.57 -20.48 -0.42
N ASP A 176 -7.83 -20.12 -0.22
CA ASP A 176 -8.34 -18.79 -0.51
C ASP A 176 -7.81 -17.70 0.46
N TYR A 177 -8.09 -16.44 0.15
CA TYR A 177 -7.62 -15.29 0.93
C TYR A 177 -8.19 -15.26 2.34
N HIS A 178 -9.44 -15.70 2.55
CA HIS A 178 -10.05 -15.73 3.87
C HIS A 178 -9.36 -16.77 4.77
N SER A 179 -9.07 -17.96 4.25
CA SER A 179 -8.27 -18.96 4.97
C SER A 179 -6.90 -18.43 5.38
N MET A 180 -6.19 -17.74 4.48
CA MET A 180 -4.89 -17.13 4.80
C MET A 180 -5.02 -16.02 5.85
N TYR A 181 -6.07 -15.20 5.76
CA TYR A 181 -6.37 -14.16 6.74
C TYR A 181 -6.56 -14.74 8.14
N VAL A 182 -7.36 -15.80 8.29
CA VAL A 182 -7.62 -16.44 9.58
C VAL A 182 -6.32 -16.98 10.20
N LEU A 183 -5.48 -17.63 9.40
CA LEU A 183 -4.19 -18.12 9.88
C LEU A 183 -3.24 -16.98 10.26
N LEU A 184 -3.23 -15.89 9.49
CA LEU A 184 -2.41 -14.71 9.78
C LEU A 184 -2.85 -14.02 11.07
N ASP A 185 -4.15 -13.90 11.28
CA ASP A 185 -4.75 -13.42 12.53
C ASP A 185 -4.32 -14.27 13.72
N SER A 186 -4.42 -15.60 13.61
CA SER A 186 -3.94 -16.54 14.64
C SER A 186 -2.45 -16.36 14.92
N PHE A 187 -1.62 -16.23 13.87
CA PHE A 187 -0.18 -16.03 14.02
C PHE A 187 0.13 -14.74 14.77
N ILE A 188 -0.56 -13.64 14.47
CA ILE A 188 -0.41 -12.35 15.16
C ILE A 188 -0.83 -12.48 16.63
N LYS A 189 -1.95 -13.19 16.89
CA LYS A 189 -2.52 -13.39 18.23
C LYS A 189 -1.69 -14.25 19.17
N THR A 190 -0.72 -15.02 18.65
CA THR A 190 0.30 -15.67 19.49
C THR A 190 1.08 -14.69 20.35
N GLY A 191 1.11 -13.40 19.97
CA GLY A 191 1.85 -12.37 20.69
C GLY A 191 3.30 -12.24 20.28
N ILE A 192 3.77 -13.03 19.31
CA ILE A 192 5.17 -13.02 18.83
C ILE A 192 5.67 -11.61 18.47
N LEU A 193 4.80 -10.78 17.87
CA LEU A 193 5.15 -9.42 17.46
C LEU A 193 5.41 -8.45 18.62
N ASN A 194 4.97 -8.76 19.84
CA ASN A 194 5.22 -7.93 21.02
C ASN A 194 6.67 -7.98 21.50
N HIS A 195 7.42 -8.98 21.04
CA HIS A 195 8.81 -9.20 21.40
C HIS A 195 9.78 -8.83 20.27
N ILE A 196 9.29 -8.15 19.23
CA ILE A 196 10.09 -7.62 18.14
C ILE A 196 10.22 -6.11 18.32
N ASN A 197 11.43 -5.58 18.19
CA ASN A 197 11.67 -4.15 18.26
C ASN A 197 10.90 -3.43 17.15
N ASN A 198 10.17 -2.38 17.48
CA ASN A 198 9.40 -1.59 16.50
C ASN A 198 10.27 -0.98 15.39
N ARG A 199 11.58 -0.79 15.65
CA ARG A 199 12.57 -0.28 14.67
C ARG A 199 13.33 -1.40 13.94
N GLU A 200 13.02 -2.66 14.19
CA GLU A 200 13.57 -3.79 13.45
C GLU A 200 13.31 -3.61 11.95
N ARG A 201 14.25 -4.07 11.12
CA ARG A 201 14.09 -3.99 9.66
C ARG A 201 12.87 -4.83 9.26
N LYS A 202 12.02 -4.29 8.39
CA LYS A 202 10.84 -5.02 7.85
C LYS A 202 11.29 -6.06 6.83
N CYS A 203 10.45 -7.08 6.63
CA CYS A 203 10.66 -8.13 5.63
C CYS A 203 10.88 -7.52 4.24
N GLN A 204 11.93 -7.96 3.54
CA GLN A 204 12.32 -7.38 2.25
C GLN A 204 11.23 -7.60 1.18
N GLU A 205 10.68 -8.80 1.11
CA GLU A 205 9.60 -9.16 0.17
C GLU A 205 8.34 -8.31 0.42
N TRP A 206 8.04 -8.01 1.69
CA TRP A 206 6.95 -7.09 2.03
C TRP A 206 7.25 -5.66 1.60
N LYS A 207 8.47 -5.16 1.83
CA LYS A 207 8.87 -3.81 1.40
C LYS A 207 8.78 -3.66 -0.11
N ASP A 208 9.22 -4.67 -0.87
CA ASP A 208 9.18 -4.67 -2.32
C ASP A 208 7.74 -4.67 -2.84
N ALA A 209 6.86 -5.48 -2.24
CA ALA A 209 5.42 -5.46 -2.53
C ALA A 209 4.78 -4.10 -2.21
N TYR A 210 5.08 -3.52 -1.04
CA TYR A 210 4.52 -2.24 -0.60
C TYR A 210 5.01 -1.07 -1.48
N LYS A 211 6.30 -1.04 -1.84
CA LYS A 211 6.86 -0.10 -2.81
C LYS A 211 6.19 -0.22 -4.18
N ALA A 212 6.08 -1.44 -4.69
CA ALA A 212 5.52 -1.70 -6.00
C ALA A 212 4.04 -1.31 -6.10
N ALA A 213 3.25 -1.64 -5.07
CA ALA A 213 1.85 -1.25 -5.00
C ALA A 213 1.69 0.27 -4.92
N GLY A 214 2.47 0.93 -4.04
CA GLY A 214 2.50 2.39 -3.92
C GLY A 214 2.84 3.06 -5.25
N ALA A 215 3.85 2.56 -5.94
CA ALA A 215 4.29 3.07 -7.23
C ALA A 215 3.23 2.89 -8.33
N TYR A 216 2.64 1.70 -8.45
CA TYR A 216 1.59 1.44 -9.42
C TYR A 216 0.40 2.39 -9.26
N TYR A 217 -0.15 2.51 -8.05
CA TYR A 217 -1.31 3.37 -7.81
C TYR A 217 -0.98 4.85 -7.96
N SER A 218 0.26 5.25 -7.64
CA SER A 218 0.75 6.61 -7.88
C SER A 218 0.85 6.93 -9.36
N LEU A 219 1.48 6.05 -10.14
CA LEU A 219 1.57 6.16 -11.61
C LEU A 219 0.18 6.20 -12.26
N GLN A 220 -0.70 5.28 -11.87
CA GLN A 220 -2.08 5.24 -12.37
C GLN A 220 -2.80 6.56 -12.08
N ASN A 221 -2.60 7.13 -10.90
CA ASN A 221 -3.21 8.40 -10.54
C ASN A 221 -2.62 9.56 -11.34
N MET A 222 -1.29 9.64 -11.43
CA MET A 222 -0.59 10.66 -12.19
C MET A 222 -1.04 10.69 -13.66
N ILE A 223 -1.16 9.52 -14.29
CA ILE A 223 -1.63 9.38 -15.68
C ILE A 223 -3.09 9.82 -15.83
N LEU A 224 -3.98 9.37 -14.93
CA LEU A 224 -5.42 9.61 -15.07
C LEU A 224 -5.85 11.00 -14.61
N TYR A 225 -5.09 11.64 -13.70
CA TYR A 225 -5.51 12.84 -12.99
C TYR A 225 -4.45 13.93 -12.84
N HIS A 226 -3.22 13.72 -13.28
CA HIS A 226 -2.20 14.76 -13.20
C HIS A 226 -1.51 15.04 -14.52
N ASP A 227 -2.17 14.63 -15.61
CA ASP A 227 -1.75 14.91 -16.98
C ASP A 227 -0.38 14.33 -17.37
N CYS A 228 0.14 13.40 -16.55
CA CYS A 228 1.44 12.79 -16.74
C CYS A 228 1.41 11.67 -17.79
N MET A 229 2.55 11.41 -18.41
CA MET A 229 2.77 10.29 -19.32
C MET A 229 3.99 9.45 -18.89
N LEU A 230 3.97 8.15 -19.17
CA LEU A 230 5.15 7.32 -18.96
C LEU A 230 6.25 7.72 -19.96
N PRO A 231 7.54 7.70 -19.58
CA PRO A 231 8.68 8.12 -20.42
C PRO A 231 8.95 7.22 -21.64
N LEU A 232 8.17 6.15 -21.81
CA LEU A 232 8.39 5.04 -22.74
C LEU A 232 7.27 4.86 -23.77
N CYS A 233 6.22 5.68 -23.72
CA CYS A 233 5.08 5.59 -24.65
C CYS A 233 4.34 6.92 -24.78
N ALA A 234 3.44 7.03 -25.75
CA ALA A 234 2.58 8.21 -25.86
C ALA A 234 1.60 8.29 -24.67
N LYS A 235 1.17 9.51 -24.33
CA LYS A 235 0.24 9.77 -23.21
C LYS A 235 -1.04 8.95 -23.24
N LYS A 236 -1.65 8.81 -24.42
CA LYS A 236 -2.88 8.02 -24.62
C LYS A 236 -2.69 6.52 -24.34
N GLU A 237 -1.47 6.02 -24.43
CA GLU A 237 -1.10 4.62 -24.20
C GLU A 237 -0.61 4.36 -22.77
N SER A 238 -0.28 5.40 -22.01
CA SER A 238 0.39 5.29 -20.70
C SER A 238 -0.36 4.40 -19.71
N TYR A 239 -1.68 4.46 -19.66
CA TYR A 239 -2.45 3.60 -18.75
C TYR A 239 -2.42 2.11 -19.16
N PHE A 240 -2.58 1.84 -20.46
CA PHE A 240 -2.50 0.48 -20.99
C PHE A 240 -1.10 -0.09 -20.77
N GLU A 241 -0.08 0.72 -21.03
CA GLU A 241 1.32 0.32 -20.91
C GLU A 241 1.73 0.07 -19.45
N LEU A 242 1.21 0.86 -18.50
CA LEU A 242 1.39 0.60 -17.07
C LEU A 242 0.89 -0.80 -16.68
N ASN A 243 -0.29 -1.21 -17.15
CA ASN A 243 -0.85 -2.52 -16.85
C ASN A 243 -0.04 -3.66 -17.50
N ARG A 244 0.43 -3.44 -18.74
CA ARG A 244 1.28 -4.39 -19.47
C ARG A 244 2.62 -4.62 -18.76
N ILE A 245 3.30 -3.55 -18.38
CA ILE A 245 4.60 -3.60 -17.68
C ILE A 245 4.44 -4.21 -16.29
N THR A 246 3.39 -3.84 -15.54
CA THR A 246 3.10 -4.41 -14.22
C THR A 246 2.95 -5.94 -14.30
N THR A 247 2.21 -6.42 -15.30
CA THR A 247 2.06 -7.86 -15.54
C THR A 247 3.40 -8.52 -15.90
N ARG A 248 4.23 -7.88 -16.75
CA ARG A 248 5.55 -8.37 -17.12
C ARG A 248 6.48 -8.48 -15.90
N TYR A 249 6.58 -7.42 -15.10
CA TYR A 249 7.41 -7.40 -13.90
C TYR A 249 6.96 -8.40 -12.85
N SER A 250 5.64 -8.63 -12.71
CA SER A 250 5.12 -9.69 -11.84
C SER A 250 5.60 -11.09 -12.27
N ARG A 251 5.57 -11.40 -13.57
CA ARG A 251 5.97 -12.73 -14.09
C ARG A 251 7.44 -13.07 -13.84
N ILE A 252 8.30 -12.06 -13.80
CA ILE A 252 9.75 -12.24 -13.57
C ILE A 252 10.15 -11.97 -12.11
N GLY A 253 9.18 -11.67 -11.22
CA GLY A 253 9.45 -11.43 -9.80
C GLY A 253 10.09 -10.07 -9.49
N GLU A 254 9.98 -9.09 -10.40
CA GLU A 254 10.66 -7.79 -10.30
C GLU A 254 9.69 -6.60 -10.20
N LEU A 255 8.54 -6.78 -9.54
CA LEU A 255 7.56 -5.70 -9.34
C LEU A 255 8.14 -4.44 -8.68
N TRP A 256 9.22 -4.59 -7.91
CA TRP A 256 9.96 -3.47 -7.32
C TRP A 256 10.45 -2.44 -8.36
N ARG A 257 10.63 -2.83 -9.63
CA ARG A 257 10.99 -1.92 -10.74
C ARG A 257 9.95 -0.84 -11.00
N LEU A 258 8.69 -1.04 -10.60
CA LEU A 258 7.66 -0.01 -10.71
C LEU A 258 8.02 1.26 -9.92
N HIS A 259 8.76 1.13 -8.82
CA HIS A 259 9.22 2.29 -8.06
C HIS A 259 10.23 3.12 -8.87
N ALA A 260 11.16 2.48 -9.58
CA ALA A 260 12.09 3.19 -10.46
C ALA A 260 11.35 3.89 -11.61
N LEU A 261 10.40 3.19 -12.25
CA LEU A 261 9.55 3.77 -13.29
C LEU A 261 8.75 4.98 -12.77
N MET A 262 8.27 4.93 -11.53
CA MET A 262 7.57 6.06 -10.91
C MET A 262 8.48 7.26 -10.74
N LEU A 263 9.70 7.08 -10.23
CA LEU A 263 10.67 8.18 -10.09
C LEU A 263 11.02 8.79 -11.45
N GLU A 264 11.29 7.95 -12.45
CA GLU A 264 11.57 8.41 -13.81
C GLU A 264 10.36 9.15 -14.43
N THR A 265 9.14 8.69 -14.13
CA THR A 265 7.92 9.38 -14.58
C THR A 265 7.74 10.73 -13.87
N ILE A 266 8.10 10.84 -12.59
CA ILE A 266 8.08 12.12 -11.86
C ILE A 266 9.02 13.11 -12.55
N ASP A 267 10.27 12.69 -12.80
CA ASP A 267 11.30 13.53 -13.40
C ASP A 267 10.94 13.92 -14.85
N TYR A 268 10.50 12.95 -15.66
CA TYR A 268 10.14 13.16 -17.07
C TYR A 268 9.01 14.19 -17.24
N ASN A 269 8.07 14.26 -16.29
CA ASN A 269 6.91 15.15 -16.38
C ASN A 269 7.09 16.46 -15.59
N ASP A 270 8.25 16.69 -14.95
CA ASP A 270 8.43 17.75 -13.92
C ASP A 270 7.26 17.75 -12.92
N PHE A 271 6.88 16.54 -12.49
CA PHE A 271 5.69 16.36 -11.67
C PHE A 271 5.95 16.79 -10.24
N ASP A 272 5.10 17.68 -9.75
CA ASP A 272 5.03 18.08 -8.34
C ASP A 272 3.59 17.94 -7.89
N LEU A 273 3.35 17.09 -6.88
CA LEU A 273 1.98 16.82 -6.40
C LEU A 273 1.30 18.09 -5.88
N VAL A 274 2.03 18.92 -5.12
CA VAL A 274 1.47 20.13 -4.51
C VAL A 274 1.08 21.12 -5.59
N LYS A 275 1.98 21.39 -6.55
CA LYS A 275 1.69 22.26 -7.69
C LYS A 275 0.54 21.70 -8.54
N SER A 276 0.51 20.39 -8.77
CA SER A 276 -0.49 19.75 -9.63
C SER A 276 -1.90 19.81 -9.05
N ILE A 277 -2.04 19.69 -7.72
CA ILE A 277 -3.32 19.88 -7.04
C ILE A 277 -3.79 21.35 -7.17
N CYS A 278 -2.87 22.31 -7.00
CA CYS A 278 -3.20 23.74 -7.09
C CYS A 278 -3.56 24.22 -8.52
N LYS A 279 -3.03 23.57 -9.57
CA LYS A 279 -3.30 23.90 -10.99
C LYS A 279 -4.72 23.56 -11.44
N ARG A 280 -5.42 22.68 -10.72
CA ARG A 280 -6.83 22.34 -11.00
C ARG A 280 -7.75 23.37 -10.34
N LYS A 281 -7.84 24.56 -10.95
CA LYS A 281 -8.91 25.54 -10.72
C LYS A 281 -9.71 25.68 -12.01
#